data_AF-A0A966D8W0-F1
#
_entry.id   AF-A0A966D8W0-F1
#
_cell.length_a   1.000
_cell.length_b   1.000
_cell.length_c   1.000
_cell.angle_alpha   90.00
_cell.angle_beta   90.00
_cell.angle_gamma   90.00
#
_symmetry.space_group_name_H-M   'P 1'
#
loop_
_entity.id
_entity.type
_entity.pdbx_description
1 polymer ?
#
loop_
_entity_poly.entity_id
_entity_poly.type
_entity_poly.pdbx_seq_one_letter_code
_entity_poly.pdbx_strand_id
1 'polypeptide(L)'
;MVVIIILIVLFIAFLVNQGVQSYQYRRDVERGDKIRDLEKVEEKRVAKEEEERINAERSKKKEIYNIGKKRIDWHLYDSILLKYDIHTLYHFTDRSNIDSIKYHRALLSWSYCDKNGILISKPGGSYLSRELDLQKNLENYVRVSFVKNHPMEYIARKEERISNPVILQIDKDIIFWEKTKFSNKNAARSDSSIGKGIDNFKNIRFDILKRRYFDLNESEKSYFQAEILVFEKIPIEFIKNIDRV
;
A
#
# COMPACT_ATOMS: atom_id res chain seq x y z
N MET A 1 -78.91 25.77 -45.75
CA MET A 1 -77.56 25.35 -46.18
C MET A 1 -76.45 25.94 -45.31
N VAL A 2 -76.38 27.25 -45.09
CA VAL A 2 -75.30 27.92 -44.33
C VAL A 2 -75.16 27.42 -42.88
N VAL A 3 -76.27 27.23 -42.16
CA VAL A 3 -76.26 26.75 -40.76
C VAL A 3 -75.68 25.34 -40.61
N ILE A 4 -75.97 24.46 -41.58
CA ILE A 4 -75.46 23.07 -41.59
C ILE A 4 -73.94 23.08 -41.81
N ILE A 5 -73.44 23.93 -42.70
CA ILE A 5 -72.00 24.07 -42.96
C ILE A 5 -71.26 24.59 -41.73
N ILE A 6 -71.83 25.59 -41.03
CA ILE A 6 -71.25 26.11 -39.78
C ILE A 6 -71.19 25.04 -38.69
N LEU A 7 -72.26 24.25 -38.52
CA LEU A 7 -72.29 23.15 -37.55
C LEU A 7 -71.26 22.06 -37.88
N ILE A 8 -71.08 21.74 -39.17
CA ILE A 8 -70.05 20.78 -39.62
C ILE A 8 -68.64 21.32 -39.33
N VAL A 9 -68.37 22.59 -39.62
CA VAL A 9 -67.06 23.21 -39.34
C VAL A 9 -66.76 23.24 -37.84
N LEU A 10 -67.76 23.58 -37.01
CA LEU A 10 -67.62 23.55 -35.55
C LEU A 10 -67.39 22.14 -35.02
N PHE A 11 -68.08 21.14 -35.58
CA PHE A 11 -67.89 19.74 -35.21
C PHE A 11 -66.49 19.24 -35.60
N ILE A 12 -66.00 19.58 -36.80
CA ILE A 12 -64.63 19.26 -37.22
C ILE A 12 -63.60 19.94 -36.31
N ALA A 13 -63.78 21.22 -36.00
CA ALA A 13 -62.89 21.95 -35.09
C ALA A 13 -62.86 21.33 -33.68
N PHE A 14 -64.02 20.88 -33.18
CA PHE A 14 -64.12 20.16 -31.91
C PHE A 14 -63.35 18.83 -31.94
N LEU A 15 -63.51 18.03 -33.00
CA LEU A 15 -62.79 16.76 -33.17
C LEU A 15 -61.27 16.97 -33.27
N VAL A 16 -60.83 18.01 -33.98
CA VAL A 16 -59.39 18.37 -34.07
C VAL A 16 -58.83 18.76 -32.70
N ASN A 17 -59.55 19.57 -31.93
CA ASN A 17 -59.11 19.99 -30.59
C ASN A 17 -58.99 18.80 -29.61
N GLN A 18 -59.96 17.88 -29.63
CA GLN A 18 -59.90 16.63 -28.87
C GLN A 18 -58.70 15.76 -29.28
N GLY A 19 -58.41 15.70 -30.58
CA GLY A 19 -57.23 15.04 -31.13
C GLY A 19 -55.92 15.63 -30.60
N VAL A 20 -55.78 16.96 -30.59
CA VAL A 20 -54.58 17.66 -30.08
C VAL A 20 -54.39 17.45 -28.58
N GLN A 21 -55.44 17.58 -27.76
CA GLN A 21 -55.36 17.34 -26.32
C GLN A 21 -54.96 15.89 -26.00
N SER A 22 -55.55 14.90 -26.69
CA SER A 22 -55.21 13.48 -26.48
C SER A 22 -53.79 13.13 -26.93
N TYR A 23 -53.24 13.84 -27.91
CA TYR A 23 -51.85 13.70 -28.34
C TYR A 23 -50.88 14.30 -27.32
N GLN A 24 -51.15 15.51 -26.82
CA GLN A 24 -50.34 16.16 -25.79
C GLN A 24 -50.30 15.32 -24.51
N TYR A 25 -51.45 14.84 -24.04
CA TYR A 25 -51.54 13.98 -22.86
C TYR A 25 -50.68 12.71 -22.99
N ARG A 26 -50.77 11.99 -24.14
CA ARG A 26 -49.93 10.80 -24.39
C ARG A 26 -48.44 11.12 -24.36
N ARG A 27 -48.03 12.25 -24.96
CA ARG A 27 -46.64 12.68 -25.01
C ARG A 27 -46.08 13.03 -23.61
N ASP A 28 -46.90 13.65 -22.77
CA ASP A 28 -46.52 13.99 -21.40
C ASP A 28 -46.41 12.75 -20.50
N VAL A 29 -47.31 11.77 -20.70
CA VAL A 29 -47.23 10.45 -20.04
C VAL A 29 -45.95 9.71 -20.46
N GLU A 30 -45.68 9.59 -21.76
CA GLU A 30 -44.45 8.96 -22.28
C GLU A 30 -43.17 9.65 -21.76
N ARG A 31 -43.18 10.98 -21.69
CA ARG A 31 -42.05 11.74 -21.13
C ARG A 31 -41.90 11.48 -19.64
N GLY A 32 -42.99 11.42 -18.87
CA GLY A 32 -42.97 11.10 -17.44
C GLY A 32 -42.51 9.66 -17.14
N ASP A 33 -42.89 8.70 -17.97
CA ASP A 33 -42.41 7.32 -17.87
C ASP A 33 -40.91 7.23 -18.15
N LYS A 34 -40.43 7.93 -19.20
CA LYS A 34 -39.02 7.98 -19.56
C LYS A 34 -38.15 8.63 -18.47
N ILE A 35 -38.66 9.67 -17.81
CA ILE A 35 -37.98 10.31 -16.66
C ILE A 35 -37.89 9.33 -15.50
N ARG A 36 -38.99 8.64 -15.15
CA ARG A 36 -38.98 7.63 -14.07
C ARG A 36 -38.03 6.47 -14.36
N ASP A 37 -37.93 6.04 -15.61
CA ASP A 37 -36.99 4.99 -16.00
C ASP A 37 -35.54 5.46 -15.87
N LEU A 38 -35.24 6.70 -16.25
CA LEU A 38 -33.92 7.31 -16.05
C LEU A 38 -33.57 7.47 -14.56
N GLU A 39 -34.50 7.91 -13.73
CA GLU A 39 -34.33 8.02 -12.28
C GLU A 39 -34.01 6.64 -11.66
N LYS A 40 -34.75 5.60 -12.03
CA LYS A 40 -34.47 4.22 -11.57
C LYS A 40 -33.11 3.70 -12.01
N VAL A 41 -32.66 4.05 -13.22
CA VAL A 41 -31.33 3.66 -13.71
C VAL A 41 -30.25 4.39 -12.90
N GLU A 42 -30.44 5.68 -12.62
CA GLU A 42 -29.49 6.47 -11.85
C GLU A 42 -29.44 6.03 -10.37
N GLU A 43 -30.58 5.76 -9.74
CA GLU A 43 -30.64 5.20 -8.39
C GLU A 43 -29.88 3.87 -8.29
N LYS A 44 -30.03 2.99 -9.29
CA LYS A 44 -29.27 1.73 -9.35
C LYS A 44 -27.77 1.97 -9.53
N ARG A 45 -27.38 2.96 -10.34
CA ARG A 45 -25.97 3.32 -10.55
C ARG A 45 -25.35 3.83 -9.24
N VAL A 46 -26.02 4.76 -8.57
CA VAL A 46 -25.59 5.34 -7.28
C VAL A 46 -25.51 4.26 -6.20
N ALA A 47 -26.50 3.38 -6.10
CA ALA A 47 -26.49 2.28 -5.14
C ALA A 47 -25.32 1.31 -5.37
N LYS A 48 -25.03 0.99 -6.64
CA LYS A 48 -23.90 0.13 -7.02
C LYS A 48 -22.56 0.78 -6.67
N GLU A 49 -22.38 2.06 -6.97
CA GLU A 49 -21.17 2.81 -6.66
C GLU A 49 -20.90 2.90 -5.15
N GLU A 50 -21.96 3.13 -4.35
CA GLU A 50 -21.85 3.16 -2.89
C GLU A 50 -21.52 1.77 -2.31
N GLU A 51 -22.13 0.70 -2.86
CA GLU A 51 -21.80 -0.68 -2.45
C GLU A 51 -20.34 -1.05 -2.78
N GLU A 52 -19.85 -0.69 -3.97
CA GLU A 52 -18.46 -0.86 -4.38
C GLU A 52 -17.50 -0.12 -3.43
N ARG A 53 -17.83 1.12 -3.08
CA ARG A 53 -17.05 1.93 -2.13
C ARG A 53 -17.00 1.30 -0.74
N ILE A 54 -18.14 0.87 -0.20
CA ILE A 54 -18.21 0.19 1.11
C ILE A 54 -17.40 -1.10 1.10
N ASN A 55 -17.48 -1.89 0.02
CA ASN A 55 -16.69 -3.12 -0.13
C ASN A 55 -15.19 -2.86 -0.24
N ALA A 56 -14.79 -1.80 -0.95
CA ALA A 56 -13.40 -1.36 -1.02
C ALA A 56 -12.86 -0.93 0.36
N GLU A 57 -13.64 -0.14 1.12
CA GLU A 57 -13.29 0.28 2.48
C GLU A 57 -13.15 -0.92 3.43
N ARG A 58 -14.10 -1.87 3.38
CA ARG A 58 -14.03 -3.12 4.18
C ARG A 58 -12.81 -3.96 3.83
N SER A 59 -12.50 -4.11 2.54
CA SER A 59 -11.34 -4.85 2.06
C SER A 59 -10.04 -4.20 2.54
N LYS A 60 -9.93 -2.87 2.42
CA LYS A 60 -8.79 -2.10 2.92
C LYS A 60 -8.61 -2.23 4.43
N LYS A 61 -9.70 -2.19 5.20
CA LYS A 61 -9.66 -2.36 6.67
C LYS A 61 -9.22 -3.76 7.07
N LYS A 62 -9.69 -4.79 6.35
CA LYS A 62 -9.28 -6.19 6.55
C LYS A 62 -7.80 -6.40 6.18
N GLU A 63 -7.33 -5.76 5.11
CA GLU A 63 -5.93 -5.77 4.71
C GLU A 63 -5.02 -5.13 5.77
N ILE A 64 -5.38 -3.94 6.27
CA ILE A 64 -4.66 -3.24 7.35
C ILE A 64 -4.60 -4.13 8.60
N TYR A 65 -5.73 -4.70 9.02
CA TYR A 65 -5.80 -5.61 10.16
C TYR A 65 -4.86 -6.81 9.97
N ASN A 66 -4.82 -7.39 8.77
CA ASN A 66 -4.00 -8.55 8.47
C ASN A 66 -2.50 -8.24 8.36
N ILE A 67 -2.12 -7.03 7.92
CA ILE A 67 -0.71 -6.62 7.83
C ILE A 67 -0.13 -6.40 9.22
N GLY A 68 -0.88 -5.68 10.07
CA GLY A 68 -0.48 -5.41 11.45
C GLY A 68 -0.86 -6.52 12.44
N LYS A 69 -1.37 -7.66 11.97
CA LYS A 69 -1.82 -8.74 12.85
C LYS A 69 -0.65 -9.20 13.70
N LYS A 70 -0.77 -8.97 15.01
CA LYS A 70 0.27 -9.31 15.98
C LYS A 70 0.37 -10.84 16.11
N ARG A 71 1.59 -11.33 16.13
CA ARG A 71 1.95 -12.72 16.47
C ARG A 71 1.47 -13.02 17.89
N ILE A 72 0.99 -14.24 18.12
CA ILE A 72 0.55 -14.67 19.46
C ILE A 72 1.72 -14.73 20.46
N ASP A 73 2.90 -15.11 19.97
CA ASP A 73 4.14 -15.28 20.73
C ASP A 73 4.98 -13.98 20.79
N TRP A 74 4.38 -12.82 20.53
CA TRP A 74 5.10 -11.54 20.43
C TRP A 74 5.96 -11.21 21.66
N HIS A 75 5.53 -11.61 22.86
CA HIS A 75 6.27 -11.40 24.11
C HIS A 75 7.67 -12.03 24.10
N LEU A 76 7.87 -13.13 23.35
CA LEU A 76 9.18 -13.77 23.20
C LEU A 76 10.16 -12.88 22.43
N TYR A 77 9.67 -12.18 21.40
CA TYR A 77 10.46 -11.23 20.62
C TYR A 77 10.75 -9.98 21.44
N ASP A 78 9.75 -9.44 22.14
CA ASP A 78 9.91 -8.24 22.95
C ASP A 78 10.90 -8.45 24.10
N SER A 79 10.89 -9.64 24.74
CA SER A 79 11.87 -10.00 25.77
C SER A 79 13.32 -9.95 25.25
N ILE A 80 13.55 -10.37 24.00
CA ILE A 80 14.87 -10.30 23.36
C ILE A 80 15.23 -8.84 23.02
N LEU A 81 14.27 -8.07 22.50
CA LEU A 81 14.48 -6.64 22.21
C LEU A 81 14.85 -5.86 23.48
N LEU A 82 14.17 -6.12 24.60
CA LEU A 82 14.47 -5.54 25.91
C LEU A 82 15.87 -5.95 26.39
N LYS A 83 16.20 -7.25 26.32
CA LYS A 83 17.54 -7.76 26.70
C LYS A 83 18.67 -7.05 25.93
N TYR A 84 18.45 -6.77 24.65
CA TYR A 84 19.43 -6.11 23.79
C TYR A 84 19.16 -4.62 23.60
N ASP A 85 18.32 -3.97 24.41
CA ASP A 85 18.09 -2.52 24.35
C ASP A 85 17.75 -1.99 22.95
N ILE A 86 16.95 -2.75 22.19
CA ILE A 86 16.54 -2.41 20.83
C ILE A 86 15.19 -1.67 20.88
N HIS A 87 15.23 -0.37 20.64
CA HIS A 87 14.05 0.51 20.69
C HIS A 87 13.57 1.06 19.34
N THR A 88 14.46 1.06 18.35
CA THR A 88 14.23 1.68 17.04
C THR A 88 14.95 0.87 15.97
N LEU A 89 14.29 0.77 14.82
CA LEU A 89 14.80 0.13 13.62
C LEU A 89 15.05 1.17 12.55
N TYR A 90 15.73 0.79 11.46
CA TYR A 90 16.23 1.77 10.50
C TYR A 90 16.02 1.32 9.06
N HIS A 91 15.69 2.28 8.19
CA HIS A 91 15.68 2.07 6.75
C HIS A 91 16.36 3.27 6.10
N PHE A 92 17.43 3.03 5.34
CA PHE A 92 18.05 4.09 4.55
C PHE A 92 17.33 4.20 3.20
N THR A 93 17.16 5.43 2.74
CA THR A 93 16.59 5.74 1.41
C THR A 93 17.20 7.04 0.90
N ASP A 94 16.91 7.43 -0.34
CA ASP A 94 17.25 8.78 -0.82
C ASP A 94 16.16 9.78 -0.43
N ARG A 95 16.56 11.02 -0.17
CA ARG A 95 15.67 12.16 0.05
C ARG A 95 14.59 12.28 -1.04
N SER A 96 14.93 12.00 -2.31
CA SER A 96 13.98 12.11 -3.43
C SER A 96 12.81 11.12 -3.37
N ASN A 97 12.88 10.08 -2.53
CA ASN A 97 11.79 9.11 -2.36
C ASN A 97 10.76 9.54 -1.31
N ILE A 98 11.03 10.59 -0.54
CA ILE A 98 10.28 10.88 0.69
C ILE A 98 8.89 11.42 0.38
N ASP A 99 8.75 12.26 -0.64
CA ASP A 99 7.44 12.78 -1.06
C ASP A 99 6.54 11.65 -1.54
N SER A 100 7.10 10.65 -2.25
CA SER A 100 6.35 9.44 -2.64
C SER A 100 5.89 8.63 -1.41
N ILE A 101 6.77 8.42 -0.42
CA ILE A 101 6.41 7.73 0.83
C ILE A 101 5.28 8.46 1.57
N LYS A 102 5.35 9.81 1.64
CA LYS A 102 4.30 10.64 2.26
C LYS A 102 2.99 10.57 1.48
N TYR A 103 3.06 10.70 0.16
CA TYR A 103 1.90 10.64 -0.74
C TYR A 103 1.16 9.30 -0.62
N HIS A 104 1.89 8.18 -0.65
CA HIS A 104 1.31 6.85 -0.51
C HIS A 104 1.01 6.44 0.93
N ARG A 105 1.36 7.28 1.91
CA ARG A 105 1.23 7.02 3.35
C ARG A 105 1.87 5.70 3.80
N ALA A 106 2.92 5.27 3.11
CA ALA A 106 3.63 4.03 3.41
C ALA A 106 5.00 3.97 2.74
N LEU A 107 5.93 3.27 3.39
CA LEU A 107 7.12 2.73 2.72
C LEU A 107 6.73 1.39 2.09
N LEU A 108 6.83 1.29 0.77
CA LEU A 108 6.34 0.16 -0.03
C LEU A 108 7.48 -0.75 -0.49
N SER A 109 7.18 -2.03 -0.68
CA SER A 109 8.11 -2.97 -1.33
C SER A 109 8.36 -2.56 -2.78
N TRP A 110 9.53 -2.91 -3.32
CA TRP A 110 9.84 -2.54 -4.70
C TRP A 110 8.91 -3.24 -5.70
N SER A 111 8.52 -4.50 -5.43
CA SER A 111 7.60 -5.24 -6.31
C SER A 111 6.20 -4.64 -6.29
N TYR A 112 5.73 -4.16 -5.12
CA TYR A 112 4.45 -3.46 -5.04
C TYR A 112 4.49 -2.17 -5.85
N CYS A 113 5.56 -1.39 -5.73
CA CYS A 113 5.72 -0.17 -6.51
C CYS A 113 5.66 -0.44 -8.02
N ASP A 114 6.40 -1.42 -8.50
CA ASP A 114 6.46 -1.81 -9.92
C ASP A 114 5.07 -2.23 -10.45
N LYS A 115 4.38 -3.12 -9.73
CA LYS A 115 3.04 -3.62 -10.09
C LYS A 115 1.96 -2.52 -10.12
N ASN A 116 2.16 -1.44 -9.37
CA ASN A 116 1.20 -0.34 -9.25
C ASN A 116 1.64 0.94 -9.97
N GLY A 117 2.69 0.87 -10.80
CA GLY A 117 3.18 2.04 -11.55
C GLY A 117 3.74 3.17 -10.68
N ILE A 118 4.21 2.85 -9.47
CA ILE A 118 4.81 3.81 -8.54
C ILE A 118 6.32 3.86 -8.79
N LEU A 119 6.81 5.00 -9.27
CA LEU A 119 8.23 5.18 -9.53
C LEU A 119 9.02 5.40 -8.22
N ILE A 120 10.03 4.57 -7.99
CA ILE A 120 11.05 4.81 -6.96
C ILE A 120 12.16 5.64 -7.61
N SER A 121 12.22 6.94 -7.31
CA SER A 121 13.17 7.88 -7.92
C SER A 121 14.62 7.40 -7.79
N LYS A 122 15.03 6.97 -6.59
CA LYS A 122 16.40 6.52 -6.31
C LYS A 122 16.40 5.27 -5.41
N PRO A 123 16.37 4.06 -5.99
CA PRO A 123 16.26 2.83 -5.21
C PRO A 123 17.56 2.48 -4.47
N GLY A 124 17.41 2.08 -3.20
CA GLY A 124 18.52 1.59 -2.38
C GLY A 124 19.01 0.18 -2.73
N GLY A 125 18.32 -0.56 -3.60
CA GLY A 125 18.75 -1.84 -4.18
C GLY A 125 19.21 -1.71 -5.63
N SER A 126 20.10 -2.60 -6.08
CA SER A 126 20.53 -2.73 -7.47
C SER A 126 19.63 -3.70 -8.25
N TYR A 127 19.80 -3.76 -9.58
CA TYR A 127 19.13 -4.77 -10.43
C TYR A 127 19.39 -6.20 -9.93
N LEU A 128 20.66 -6.55 -9.70
CA LEU A 128 21.06 -7.86 -9.17
C LEU A 128 20.36 -8.17 -7.83
N SER A 129 20.22 -7.18 -6.94
CA SER A 129 19.52 -7.40 -5.67
C SER A 129 18.04 -7.74 -5.86
N ARG A 130 17.39 -7.19 -6.89
CA ARG A 130 15.99 -7.52 -7.23
C ARG A 130 15.87 -8.91 -7.84
N GLU A 131 16.82 -9.34 -8.66
CA GLU A 131 16.87 -10.72 -9.17
C GLU A 131 17.03 -11.73 -8.04
N LEU A 132 17.92 -11.46 -7.08
CA LEU A 132 18.12 -12.29 -5.89
C LEU A 132 16.87 -12.33 -5.01
N ASP A 133 16.15 -11.22 -4.90
CA ASP A 133 14.86 -11.17 -4.21
C ASP A 133 13.84 -12.10 -4.88
N LEU A 134 13.71 -12.04 -6.20
CA LEU A 134 12.81 -12.90 -6.97
C LEU A 134 13.15 -14.38 -6.78
N GLN A 135 14.43 -14.74 -6.85
CA GLN A 135 14.89 -16.12 -6.61
C GLN A 135 14.52 -16.63 -5.22
N LYS A 136 14.41 -15.73 -4.23
CA LYS A 136 14.11 -16.05 -2.84
C LYS A 136 12.67 -15.75 -2.42
N ASN A 137 11.83 -15.29 -3.33
CA ASN A 137 10.46 -14.83 -3.05
C ASN A 137 10.41 -13.72 -1.97
N LEU A 138 11.32 -12.74 -2.08
CA LEU A 138 11.48 -11.60 -1.16
C LEU A 138 11.13 -10.25 -1.79
N GLU A 139 10.75 -10.23 -3.07
CA GLU A 139 10.47 -9.02 -3.84
C GLU A 139 9.36 -8.16 -3.23
N ASN A 140 8.42 -8.81 -2.54
CA ASN A 140 7.32 -8.14 -1.87
C ASN A 140 7.60 -7.87 -0.39
N TYR A 141 8.86 -7.67 0.02
CA TYR A 141 9.22 -7.32 1.38
C TYR A 141 10.02 -6.02 1.44
N VAL A 142 9.62 -5.13 2.34
CA VAL A 142 10.39 -3.96 2.73
C VAL A 142 11.51 -4.42 3.66
N ARG A 143 12.75 -4.04 3.34
CA ARG A 143 13.95 -4.37 4.12
C ARG A 143 14.21 -3.31 5.17
N VAL A 144 14.27 -3.72 6.43
CA VAL A 144 14.55 -2.86 7.59
C VAL A 144 15.76 -3.42 8.33
N SER A 145 16.58 -2.56 8.91
CA SER A 145 17.80 -2.90 9.62
C SER A 145 17.68 -2.65 11.12
N PHE A 146 18.45 -3.42 11.90
CA PHE A 146 18.67 -3.17 13.33
C PHE A 146 19.69 -2.04 13.58
N VAL A 147 20.50 -1.68 12.59
CA VAL A 147 21.60 -0.72 12.75
C VAL A 147 21.32 0.55 11.95
N LYS A 148 21.64 1.70 12.54
CA LYS A 148 21.45 3.01 11.90
C LYS A 148 22.32 3.17 10.66
N ASN A 149 23.60 2.83 10.77
CA ASN A 149 24.59 2.98 9.71
C ASN A 149 24.79 1.62 9.03
N HIS A 150 23.88 1.27 8.13
CA HIS A 150 23.91 -0.02 7.45
C HIS A 150 24.96 -0.03 6.32
N PRO A 151 25.85 -1.04 6.21
CA PRO A 151 26.90 -1.07 5.19
C PRO A 151 26.41 -0.92 3.74
N MET A 152 25.19 -1.38 3.44
CA MET A 152 24.61 -1.24 2.10
C MET A 152 24.25 0.19 1.71
N GLU A 153 24.11 1.12 2.66
CA GLU A 153 23.95 2.55 2.35
C GLU A 153 25.22 3.10 1.71
N TYR A 154 26.39 2.78 2.27
CA TYR A 154 27.68 3.16 1.70
C TYR A 154 27.88 2.60 0.29
N ILE A 155 27.54 1.33 0.07
CA ILE A 155 27.60 0.70 -1.26
C ILE A 155 26.65 1.40 -2.24
N ALA A 156 25.40 1.68 -1.82
CA ALA A 156 24.44 2.36 -2.67
C ALA A 156 24.87 3.77 -3.09
N ARG A 157 25.57 4.49 -2.22
CA ARG A 157 26.15 5.80 -2.55
C ARG A 157 27.35 5.69 -3.46
N LYS A 158 28.25 4.74 -3.19
CA LYS A 158 29.44 4.50 -4.02
C LYS A 158 29.05 4.12 -5.45
N GLU A 159 27.95 3.40 -5.61
CA GLU A 159 27.36 3.01 -6.89
C GLU A 159 26.41 4.09 -7.46
N GLU A 160 26.34 5.27 -6.85
CA GLU A 160 25.52 6.42 -7.28
C GLU A 160 24.01 6.13 -7.40
N ARG A 161 23.52 5.04 -6.81
CA ARG A 161 22.10 4.68 -6.78
C ARG A 161 21.29 5.61 -5.89
N ILE A 162 21.92 6.13 -4.84
CA ILE A 162 21.40 7.19 -3.97
C ILE A 162 22.47 8.27 -3.82
N SER A 163 22.07 9.54 -3.75
CA SER A 163 22.99 10.68 -3.68
C SER A 163 22.77 11.54 -2.43
N ASN A 164 21.55 11.59 -1.89
CA ASN A 164 21.22 12.32 -0.68
C ASN A 164 20.57 11.35 0.34
N PRO A 165 21.39 10.50 0.99
CA PRO A 165 20.90 9.45 1.88
C PRO A 165 20.22 10.06 3.09
N VAL A 166 19.08 9.50 3.46
CA VAL A 166 18.39 9.78 4.71
C VAL A 166 18.00 8.49 5.41
N ILE A 167 17.86 8.54 6.74
CA ILE A 167 17.55 7.38 7.56
C ILE A 167 16.18 7.56 8.20
N LEU A 168 15.27 6.66 7.84
CA LEU A 168 13.97 6.53 8.48
C LEU A 168 14.12 5.74 9.77
N GLN A 169 13.54 6.25 10.86
CA GLN A 169 13.41 5.56 12.14
C GLN A 169 12.08 4.82 12.16
N ILE A 170 12.15 3.50 12.14
CA ILE A 170 10.98 2.62 12.09
C ILE A 170 10.68 2.11 13.49
N ASP A 171 9.40 2.08 13.84
CA ASP A 171 8.95 1.51 15.11
C ASP A 171 9.28 0.02 15.18
N LYS A 172 9.76 -0.43 16.35
CA LYS A 172 10.12 -1.84 16.59
C LYS A 172 8.90 -2.77 16.53
N ASP A 173 7.70 -2.24 16.72
CA ASP A 173 6.47 -3.04 16.76
C ASP A 173 6.19 -3.82 15.46
N ILE A 174 6.80 -3.42 14.34
CA ILE A 174 6.73 -4.18 13.07
C ILE A 174 7.30 -5.60 13.20
N ILE A 175 8.19 -5.85 14.16
CA ILE A 175 8.75 -7.17 14.48
C ILE A 175 7.65 -8.13 14.94
N PHE A 176 6.62 -7.60 15.59
CA PHE A 176 5.53 -8.40 16.14
C PHE A 176 4.49 -8.81 15.09
N TRP A 177 4.60 -8.36 13.84
CA TRP A 177 3.62 -8.71 12.81
C TRP A 177 3.82 -10.14 12.30
N GLU A 178 2.72 -10.87 12.09
CA GLU A 178 2.68 -12.29 11.73
C GLU A 178 3.44 -12.60 10.43
N LYS A 179 3.46 -11.65 9.48
CA LYS A 179 4.14 -11.80 8.20
C LYS A 179 5.60 -11.37 8.18
N THR A 180 6.08 -10.69 9.23
CA THR A 180 7.46 -10.21 9.30
C THR A 180 8.43 -11.39 9.36
N LYS A 181 9.45 -11.42 8.49
CA LYS A 181 10.52 -12.41 8.53
C LYS A 181 11.82 -11.78 9.04
N PHE A 182 12.74 -12.63 9.45
CA PHE A 182 14.05 -12.26 9.98
C PHE A 182 15.12 -12.97 9.17
N SER A 183 16.16 -12.21 8.82
CA SER A 183 17.37 -12.71 8.18
C SER A 183 18.55 -12.45 9.10
N ASN A 184 19.32 -13.49 9.43
CA ASN A 184 20.50 -13.34 10.31
C ASN A 184 21.67 -12.57 9.66
N LYS A 185 21.61 -12.34 8.35
CA LYS A 185 22.57 -11.61 7.50
C LYS A 185 21.78 -10.83 6.46
N ASN A 186 22.47 -10.19 5.51
CA ASN A 186 21.81 -9.63 4.33
C ASN A 186 21.04 -10.75 3.59
N ALA A 187 19.74 -10.58 3.42
CA ALA A 187 18.84 -11.60 2.90
C ALA A 187 19.11 -11.94 1.42
N ALA A 188 19.86 -11.11 0.68
CA ALA A 188 20.30 -11.45 -0.67
C ALA A 188 21.43 -12.50 -0.70
N ARG A 189 22.16 -12.71 0.41
CA ARG A 189 23.30 -13.65 0.46
C ARG A 189 22.85 -15.11 0.42
N SER A 190 23.55 -15.96 -0.31
CA SER A 190 23.23 -17.39 -0.39
C SER A 190 23.26 -18.11 0.98
N ASP A 191 24.09 -17.67 1.91
CA ASP A 191 24.28 -18.26 3.24
C ASP A 191 23.40 -17.65 4.34
N SER A 192 22.39 -16.86 3.98
CA SER A 192 21.44 -16.26 4.93
C SER A 192 20.39 -17.27 5.40
N SER A 193 20.13 -17.33 6.70
CA SER A 193 18.98 -18.04 7.27
C SER A 193 17.81 -17.08 7.41
N ILE A 194 16.73 -17.32 6.66
CA ILE A 194 15.54 -16.48 6.63
C ILE A 194 14.33 -17.26 7.13
N GLY A 195 13.53 -16.64 7.99
CA GLY A 195 12.24 -17.22 8.35
C GLY A 195 11.42 -16.35 9.28
N LYS A 196 10.21 -16.82 9.60
CA LYS A 196 9.21 -16.09 10.37
C LYS A 196 9.16 -16.51 11.86
N GLY A 197 9.91 -17.53 12.26
CA GLY A 197 9.81 -18.11 13.60
C GLY A 197 10.69 -17.41 14.63
N ILE A 198 10.40 -17.66 15.90
CA ILE A 198 11.22 -17.18 17.02
C ILE A 198 12.67 -17.70 16.92
N ASP A 199 12.87 -18.90 16.39
CA ASP A 199 14.22 -19.45 16.19
C ASP A 199 15.01 -18.68 15.14
N ASN A 200 14.38 -18.21 14.06
CA ASN A 200 15.02 -17.31 13.10
C ASN A 200 15.41 -15.99 13.74
N PHE A 201 14.56 -15.47 14.63
CA PHE A 201 14.85 -14.24 15.37
C PHE A 201 16.00 -14.41 16.36
N LYS A 202 16.06 -15.55 17.06
CA LYS A 202 17.18 -15.91 17.95
C LYS A 202 18.51 -16.11 17.22
N ASN A 203 18.49 -16.43 15.92
CA ASN A 203 19.69 -16.54 15.10
C ASN A 203 20.34 -15.18 14.76
N ILE A 204 19.67 -14.07 15.06
CA ILE A 204 20.26 -12.73 14.91
C ILE A 204 21.31 -12.54 16.00
N ARG A 205 22.51 -12.14 15.58
CA ARG A 205 23.65 -11.86 16.46
C ARG A 205 23.58 -10.44 16.99
N PHE A 206 22.66 -10.19 17.93
CA PHE A 206 22.48 -8.88 18.57
C PHE A 206 23.74 -8.35 19.26
N ASP A 207 24.61 -9.25 19.74
CA ASP A 207 25.94 -8.93 20.27
C ASP A 207 26.84 -8.24 19.22
N ILE A 208 26.74 -8.66 17.95
CA ILE A 208 27.46 -8.04 16.83
C ILE A 208 26.82 -6.69 16.46
N LEU A 209 25.49 -6.61 16.43
CA LEU A 209 24.75 -5.40 16.03
C LEU A 209 24.99 -4.19 16.97
N LYS A 210 25.44 -4.45 18.21
CA LYS A 210 25.80 -3.40 19.19
C LYS A 210 27.21 -2.84 19.02
N ARG A 211 28.08 -3.51 18.24
CA ARG A 211 29.46 -3.07 17.99
C ARG A 211 29.50 -2.11 16.81
N ARG A 212 30.63 -1.42 16.60
CA ARG A 212 30.83 -0.65 15.37
C ARG A 212 31.29 -1.60 14.26
N TYR A 213 30.81 -1.39 13.04
CA TYR A 213 31.16 -2.22 11.88
C TYR A 213 32.67 -2.37 11.65
N PHE A 214 33.44 -1.29 11.89
CA PHE A 214 34.89 -1.28 11.71
C PHE A 214 35.66 -2.10 12.75
N ASP A 215 35.03 -2.43 13.87
CA ASP A 215 35.63 -3.23 14.94
C ASP A 215 35.31 -4.73 14.79
N LEU A 216 34.62 -5.11 13.71
CA LEU A 216 34.25 -6.49 13.40
C LEU A 216 35.32 -7.16 12.55
N ASN A 217 35.56 -8.44 12.82
CA ASN A 217 36.35 -9.27 11.92
C ASN A 217 35.52 -9.64 10.66
N GLU A 218 36.18 -10.17 9.64
CA GLU A 218 35.53 -10.47 8.35
C GLU A 218 34.38 -11.48 8.46
N SER A 219 34.46 -12.46 9.36
CA SER A 219 33.38 -13.44 9.53
C SER A 219 32.15 -12.84 10.23
N GLU A 220 32.35 -11.86 11.12
CA GLU A 220 31.29 -11.14 11.83
C GLU A 220 30.55 -10.12 10.97
N LYS A 221 31.25 -9.46 10.03
CA LYS A 221 30.68 -8.37 9.20
C LYS A 221 29.40 -8.75 8.45
N SER A 222 29.26 -10.02 8.08
CA SER A 222 28.05 -10.51 7.40
C SER A 222 26.81 -10.50 8.31
N TYR A 223 26.98 -10.75 9.60
CA TYR A 223 25.91 -10.74 10.61
C TYR A 223 25.50 -9.32 11.03
N PHE A 224 26.38 -8.33 10.84
CA PHE A 224 26.03 -6.92 11.05
C PHE A 224 24.94 -6.42 10.08
N GLN A 225 24.74 -7.14 8.98
CA GLN A 225 23.74 -6.84 7.96
C GLN A 225 22.45 -7.65 8.16
N ALA A 226 22.16 -8.12 9.38
CA ALA A 226 20.89 -8.76 9.68
C ALA A 226 19.72 -7.83 9.34
N GLU A 227 18.65 -8.41 8.79
CA GLU A 227 17.52 -7.67 8.24
C GLU A 227 16.19 -8.20 8.78
N ILE A 228 15.23 -7.29 8.83
CA ILE A 228 13.81 -7.52 9.09
C ILE A 228 13.09 -7.31 7.77
N LEU A 229 12.31 -8.29 7.36
CA LEU A 229 11.61 -8.30 6.09
C LEU A 229 10.13 -8.14 6.38
N VAL A 230 9.60 -6.94 6.15
CA VAL A 230 8.19 -6.60 6.41
C VAL A 230 7.40 -6.78 5.13
N PHE A 231 6.33 -7.57 5.17
CA PHE A 231 5.57 -7.87 3.96
C PHE A 231 4.89 -6.61 3.41
N GLU A 232 5.19 -6.33 2.14
CA GLU A 232 4.55 -5.40 1.21
C GLU A 232 4.62 -3.91 1.56
N LYS A 233 4.30 -3.51 2.79
CA LYS A 233 4.32 -2.10 3.19
C LYS A 233 4.49 -1.88 4.70
N ILE A 234 5.11 -0.75 5.04
CA ILE A 234 5.18 -0.19 6.38
C ILE A 234 4.37 1.11 6.37
N PRO A 235 3.21 1.16 7.05
CA PRO A 235 2.41 2.39 7.12
C PRO A 235 3.21 3.54 7.74
N ILE A 236 2.92 4.76 7.28
CA ILE A 236 3.65 5.97 7.69
C ILE A 236 3.60 6.21 9.21
N GLU A 237 2.57 5.70 9.89
CA GLU A 237 2.41 5.78 11.35
C GLU A 237 3.53 5.03 12.11
N PHE A 238 4.20 4.07 11.46
CA PHE A 238 5.35 3.36 12.01
C PHE A 238 6.70 4.01 11.64
N ILE A 239 6.69 5.16 10.95
CA ILE A 239 7.88 5.92 10.56
C ILE A 239 8.01 7.15 11.45
N LYS A 240 8.75 7.03 12.55
CA LYS A 240 8.78 7.98 13.69
C LYS A 240 9.27 9.38 13.34
N ASN A 241 10.08 9.52 12.29
CA ASN A 241 10.73 10.77 11.94
C ASN A 241 10.32 11.36 10.59
N ILE A 242 9.27 10.85 9.93
CA ILE A 242 8.94 11.17 8.52
C ILE A 242 8.82 12.68 8.21
N ASP A 243 8.42 13.51 9.17
CA ASP A 243 8.29 14.97 9.00
C ASP A 243 9.56 15.75 9.29
N ARG A 244 10.58 15.11 9.87
CA ARG A 244 11.86 15.71 10.24
C ARG A 244 13.02 15.24 9.38
N VAL A 245 12.79 14.21 8.57
CA VAL A 245 13.77 13.71 7.61
C VAL A 245 13.85 14.68 6.46
#